data_AF-A0A0C9SPU5-F1
#
_entry.id   AF-A0A0C9SPU5-F1
#
_cell.length_a   1.000
_cell.length_b   1.000
_cell.length_c   1.000
_cell.angle_alpha   90.00
_cell.angle_beta   90.00
_cell.angle_gamma   90.00
#
_symmetry.space_group_name_H-M   'P 1'
#
loop_
_entity.id
_entity.type
_entity.pdbx_description
1 polymer ?
#
loop_
_entity_poly.entity_id
_entity_poly.type
_entity_poly.pdbx_seq_one_letter_code
_entity_poly.pdbx_strand_id
1 'polypeptide(L)'
;MSHTAMQDDSGQTLPPETQQLYLWTGTYCKFAPLKGTKSSQEQVSRKTLIVCVPGRMIHPLNLRIKPTSSLPSSQRPSRMNETWAISGNNLNGIVDVLWELTTLNKATSSVPKCGARTQGFPYNQPDGLHAFVVDAASRELQSSTHCGNPDDAIKCPICSKSIKHKALHSHMGGHILRAQMGIKEDHLIAQAIDPCGFCGQSGHPVRLIKESKKRTFQPSSSCSLAITFSLGAAATSSKNSPSTNAPIRCSICPATSGDRAVVWKYNMLHHLGTVHAERSPTQPLPADLVNTMKVVRLEQERLGIPGEFISVGNEDEANETGEGTPATTAKRMKRASGAPSGQRQSKRVKASS
;
A
#
# COMPACT_ATOMS: atom_id res chain seq x y z
N MET A 1 4.97 32.30 -11.59
CA MET A 1 6.21 32.73 -10.93
C MET A 1 7.01 33.53 -11.94
N SER A 2 7.35 34.78 -11.65
CA SER A 2 8.16 35.59 -12.55
C SER A 2 9.61 35.11 -12.48
N HIS A 3 10.15 34.58 -13.58
CA HIS A 3 11.53 34.10 -13.64
C HIS A 3 12.48 35.30 -13.74
N THR A 4 13.16 35.63 -12.64
CA THR A 4 14.30 36.57 -12.67
C THR A 4 15.39 35.97 -13.56
N ALA A 5 15.83 36.71 -14.58
CA ALA A 5 16.89 36.26 -15.47
C ALA A 5 18.19 36.01 -14.69
N MET A 6 18.78 34.83 -14.85
CA MET A 6 20.03 34.48 -14.17
C MET A 6 21.21 35.17 -14.83
N GLN A 7 22.03 35.86 -14.03
CA GLN A 7 23.31 36.44 -14.43
C GLN A 7 24.45 35.53 -13.98
N ASP A 8 25.52 35.42 -14.76
CA ASP A 8 26.75 34.72 -14.37
C ASP A 8 27.62 35.55 -13.41
N ASP A 9 28.77 34.99 -12.98
CA ASP A 9 29.72 35.68 -12.09
C ASP A 9 30.26 37.00 -12.68
N SER A 10 30.06 37.24 -13.98
CA SER A 10 30.43 38.47 -14.69
C SER A 10 29.24 39.42 -14.91
N GLY A 11 28.05 39.10 -14.39
CA GLY A 11 26.84 39.88 -14.56
C GLY A 11 26.12 39.70 -15.89
N GLN A 12 26.58 38.79 -16.77
CA GLN A 12 25.94 38.53 -18.06
C GLN A 12 24.74 37.61 -17.90
N THR A 13 23.59 37.99 -18.46
CA THR A 13 22.40 37.15 -18.51
C THR A 13 22.65 35.90 -19.34
N LEU A 14 22.46 34.72 -18.73
CA LEU A 14 22.58 33.45 -19.42
C LEU A 14 21.50 33.33 -20.52
N PRO A 15 21.82 32.69 -21.67
CA PRO A 15 20.83 32.39 -22.69
C PRO A 15 19.58 31.70 -22.09
N PRO A 16 18.36 32.03 -22.56
CA PRO A 16 17.14 31.41 -22.05
C PRO A 16 17.16 29.88 -22.14
N GLU A 17 17.82 29.33 -23.17
CA GLU A 17 17.98 27.88 -23.34
C GLU A 17 18.80 27.23 -22.22
N THR A 18 19.84 27.87 -21.68
CA THR A 18 20.67 27.28 -20.62
C THR A 18 20.01 27.32 -19.26
N GLN A 19 19.08 28.25 -19.03
CA GLN A 19 18.34 28.37 -17.76
C GLN A 19 17.39 27.18 -17.50
N GLN A 20 17.07 26.40 -18.53
CA GLN A 20 16.20 25.23 -18.42
C GLN A 20 16.97 23.90 -18.51
N LEU A 21 18.30 23.91 -18.48
CA LEU A 21 19.08 22.66 -18.54
C LEU A 21 19.39 22.13 -17.14
N TYR A 22 19.23 20.83 -16.97
CA TYR A 22 19.80 20.09 -15.85
C TYR A 22 21.12 19.48 -16.28
N LEU A 23 22.17 19.72 -15.49
CA LEU A 23 23.52 19.31 -15.81
C LEU A 23 23.97 18.21 -14.86
N TRP A 24 24.63 17.19 -15.40
CA TRP A 24 25.25 16.17 -14.57
C TRP A 24 26.51 16.73 -13.90
N THR A 25 26.58 16.67 -12.58
CA THR A 25 27.72 17.21 -11.81
C THR A 25 28.89 16.23 -11.70
N GLY A 26 28.83 15.07 -12.36
CA GLY A 26 29.82 13.99 -12.20
C GLY A 26 29.73 13.28 -10.84
N THR A 27 28.70 13.59 -10.05
CA THR A 27 28.43 12.96 -8.76
C THR A 27 27.26 12.00 -8.88
N TYR A 28 27.07 11.16 -7.86
CA TYR A 28 25.97 10.20 -7.77
C TYR A 28 25.15 10.49 -6.51
N CYS A 29 23.85 10.20 -6.58
CA CYS A 29 23.00 10.23 -5.39
C CYS A 29 23.53 9.26 -4.34
N LYS A 30 23.58 9.74 -3.10
CA LYS A 30 23.79 8.90 -1.92
C LYS A 30 22.52 8.91 -1.09
N PHE A 31 22.01 7.71 -0.81
CA PHE A 31 20.83 7.51 0.00
C PHE A 31 21.23 6.84 1.31
N ALA A 32 20.65 7.29 2.42
CA ALA A 32 20.69 6.51 3.64
C ALA A 32 19.97 5.17 3.40
N PRO A 33 20.42 4.06 4.01
CA PRO A 33 19.65 2.84 4.03
C PRO A 33 18.22 3.12 4.56
N LEU A 34 17.19 2.60 3.89
CA LEU A 34 15.84 2.59 4.45
C LEU A 34 15.92 1.88 5.79
N LYS A 35 15.64 2.59 6.90
CA LYS A 35 15.81 2.16 8.29
C LYS A 35 15.69 0.65 8.46
N GLY A 36 16.83 -0.06 8.49
CA GLY A 36 16.89 -1.38 9.08
C GLY A 36 16.64 -1.21 10.57
N THR A 37 15.81 -2.08 11.15
CA THR A 37 15.61 -2.18 12.60
C THR A 37 16.95 -2.01 13.32
N LYS A 38 17.00 -1.04 14.26
CA LYS A 38 18.13 -0.51 15.04
C LYS A 38 19.20 -1.55 15.45
N SER A 39 19.96 -2.04 14.50
CA SER A 39 21.18 -2.82 14.73
C SER A 39 22.31 -1.81 14.87
N SER A 40 22.98 -1.82 16.01
CA SER A 40 24.10 -0.93 16.35
C SER A 40 25.38 -1.19 15.55
N GLN A 41 25.31 -1.93 14.45
CA GLN A 41 26.42 -2.15 13.53
C GLN A 41 26.06 -1.68 12.12
N GLU A 42 26.88 -0.78 11.56
CA GLU A 42 26.83 -0.18 10.22
C GLU A 42 27.03 -1.17 9.07
N GLN A 43 26.66 -2.45 9.23
CA GLN A 43 26.71 -3.39 8.12
C GLN A 43 25.46 -3.25 7.26
N VAL A 44 25.58 -2.46 6.20
CA VAL A 44 24.59 -2.40 5.12
C VAL A 44 24.68 -3.71 4.33
N SER A 45 23.60 -4.48 4.29
CA SER A 45 23.57 -5.70 3.48
C SER A 45 23.67 -5.36 1.99
N ARG A 46 24.31 -6.21 1.18
CA ARG A 46 24.35 -6.02 -0.29
C ARG A 46 22.94 -5.94 -0.89
N LYS A 47 21.97 -6.66 -0.31
CA LYS A 47 20.56 -6.64 -0.76
C LYS A 47 19.90 -5.27 -0.60
N THR A 48 20.26 -4.51 0.44
CA THR A 48 19.75 -3.15 0.67
C THR A 48 20.36 -2.10 -0.26
N LEU A 49 21.36 -2.47 -1.07
CA LEU A 49 21.96 -1.60 -2.09
C LEU A 49 21.41 -1.86 -3.50
N ILE A 50 20.60 -2.90 -3.68
CA ILE A 50 20.05 -3.25 -5.00
C ILE A 50 18.68 -2.59 -5.14
N VAL A 51 18.58 -1.67 -6.09
CA VAL A 51 17.32 -1.05 -6.50
C VAL A 51 16.76 -1.83 -7.68
N CYS A 52 15.66 -2.54 -7.49
CA CYS A 52 14.97 -3.24 -8.57
C CYS A 52 13.87 -2.34 -9.15
N VAL A 53 13.98 -1.99 -10.43
CA VAL A 53 12.98 -1.20 -11.15
C VAL A 53 12.36 -2.08 -12.23
N PRO A 54 11.01 -2.22 -12.29
CA PRO A 54 10.37 -2.89 -13.41
C PRO A 54 10.74 -2.21 -14.72
N GLY A 55 11.07 -2.98 -15.77
CA GLY A 55 11.50 -2.40 -17.07
C GLY A 55 10.49 -1.41 -17.67
N ARG A 56 9.19 -1.63 -17.43
CA ARG A 56 8.09 -0.71 -17.84
C ARG A 56 8.09 0.65 -17.13
N MET A 57 8.87 0.81 -16.06
CA MET A 57 9.04 2.07 -15.31
C MET A 57 10.37 2.76 -15.67
N ILE A 58 11.05 2.27 -16.71
CA ILE A 58 12.29 2.85 -17.20
C ILE A 58 11.98 3.57 -18.51
N HIS A 59 12.36 4.84 -18.59
CA HIS A 59 12.28 5.62 -19.82
C HIS A 59 13.70 6.06 -20.22
N PRO A 60 14.16 5.75 -21.44
CA PRO A 60 15.46 6.22 -21.90
C PRO A 60 15.44 7.74 -22.07
N LEU A 61 16.49 8.40 -21.58
CA LEU A 61 16.66 9.85 -21.74
C LEU A 61 17.54 10.13 -22.96
N ASN A 62 17.13 11.07 -23.81
CA ASN A 62 17.97 11.59 -24.87
C ASN A 62 18.85 12.72 -24.31
N LEU A 63 20.05 12.36 -23.85
CA LEU A 63 21.02 13.28 -23.24
C LEU A 63 21.83 13.99 -24.31
N ARG A 64 22.12 15.29 -24.09
CA ARG A 64 23.07 16.05 -24.92
C ARG A 64 24.41 16.11 -24.20
N ILE A 65 25.51 16.02 -24.95
CA ILE A 65 26.85 16.25 -24.43
C ILE A 65 27.18 17.74 -24.58
N LYS A 66 27.69 18.37 -23.53
CA LYS A 66 28.09 19.78 -23.51
C LYS A 66 29.51 19.94 -22.96
N PRO A 67 30.38 20.77 -23.59
CA PRO A 67 31.69 21.10 -23.02
C PRO A 67 31.53 21.82 -21.67
N THR A 68 32.30 21.42 -20.66
CA THR A 68 32.25 22.07 -19.34
C THR A 68 32.81 23.49 -19.37
N SER A 69 33.63 23.82 -20.36
CA SER A 69 34.08 25.20 -20.62
C SER A 69 32.92 26.16 -20.92
N SER A 70 31.81 25.66 -21.47
CA SER A 70 30.60 26.46 -21.75
C SER A 70 29.73 26.71 -20.51
N LEU A 71 30.09 26.12 -19.36
CA LEU A 71 29.34 26.23 -18.11
C LEU A 71 29.95 27.30 -17.18
N PRO A 72 29.11 27.94 -16.34
CA PRO A 72 29.58 28.80 -15.25
C PRO A 72 30.56 28.06 -14.32
N SER A 73 31.55 28.78 -13.81
CA SER A 73 32.63 28.21 -12.97
C SER A 73 32.09 27.44 -11.76
N SER A 74 31.00 27.91 -11.15
CA SER A 74 30.30 27.27 -10.03
C SER A 74 29.70 25.90 -10.35
N GLN A 75 29.48 25.58 -11.63
CA GLN A 75 28.84 24.33 -12.08
C GLN A 75 29.81 23.39 -12.78
N ARG A 76 31.07 23.80 -13.00
CA ARG A 76 32.05 22.98 -13.70
C ARG A 76 32.40 21.76 -12.86
N PRO A 77 32.13 20.53 -13.34
CA PRO A 77 32.63 19.33 -12.69
C PRO A 77 34.17 19.41 -12.64
N SER A 78 34.76 19.22 -11.46
CA SER A 78 36.19 19.48 -11.23
C SER A 78 37.15 18.60 -12.06
N ARG A 79 36.63 17.58 -12.76
CA ARG A 79 37.42 16.54 -13.42
C ARG A 79 36.93 16.17 -14.83
N MET A 80 36.02 16.95 -15.43
CA MET A 80 35.42 16.59 -16.72
C MET A 80 35.50 17.75 -17.71
N ASN A 81 35.85 17.44 -18.95
CA ASN A 81 35.86 18.40 -20.07
C ASN A 81 34.49 18.48 -20.76
N GLU A 82 33.64 17.47 -20.53
CA GLU A 82 32.29 17.38 -21.07
C GLU A 82 31.35 16.87 -19.98
N THR A 83 30.07 17.25 -20.06
CA THR A 83 29.02 16.73 -19.18
C THR A 83 27.73 16.45 -19.96
N TRP A 84 26.83 15.69 -19.34
CA TRP A 84 25.50 15.44 -19.85
C TRP A 84 24.55 16.56 -19.44
N ALA A 85 23.74 17.01 -20.40
CA ALA A 85 22.73 18.02 -20.22
C ALA A 85 21.37 17.48 -20.70
N ILE A 86 20.32 17.80 -19.94
CA ILE A 86 18.94 17.47 -20.29
C ILE A 86 18.05 18.71 -20.15
N SER A 87 17.13 18.89 -21.11
CA SER A 87 16.12 19.94 -21.05
C SER A 87 15.10 19.64 -19.96
N GLY A 88 14.80 20.63 -19.12
CA GLY A 88 13.78 20.56 -18.08
C GLY A 88 12.40 20.28 -18.65
N ASN A 89 12.06 20.83 -19.82
CA ASN A 89 10.77 20.55 -20.47
C ASN A 89 10.68 19.08 -20.89
N ASN A 90 11.76 18.51 -21.44
CA ASN A 90 11.80 17.09 -21.78
C ASN A 90 11.69 16.23 -20.53
N LEU A 91 12.40 16.60 -19.45
CA LEU A 91 12.39 15.84 -18.21
C LEU A 91 11.01 15.89 -17.52
N ASN A 92 10.34 17.04 -17.52
CA ASN A 92 8.96 17.18 -17.05
C ASN A 92 8.00 16.29 -17.85
N GLY A 93 8.02 16.39 -19.19
CA GLY A 93 7.14 15.57 -20.04
C GLY A 93 7.36 14.07 -19.85
N ILE A 94 8.62 13.64 -19.68
CA ILE A 94 8.93 12.23 -19.41
C ILE A 94 8.42 11.79 -18.04
N VAL A 95 8.50 12.65 -17.03
CA VAL A 95 7.93 12.33 -15.72
C VAL A 95 6.42 12.20 -15.79
N ASP A 96 5.73 13.10 -16.46
CA ASP A 96 4.27 13.06 -16.55
C ASP A 96 3.83 11.73 -17.16
N VAL A 97 4.51 11.29 -18.23
CA VAL A 97 4.29 9.97 -18.85
C VAL A 97 4.62 8.83 -17.89
N LEU A 98 5.76 8.87 -17.19
CA LEU A 98 6.14 7.82 -16.23
C LEU A 98 5.16 7.73 -15.05
N TRP A 99 4.66 8.88 -14.58
CA TRP A 99 3.70 8.95 -13.49
C TRP A 99 2.34 8.42 -13.94
N GLU A 100 1.85 8.85 -15.09
CA GLU A 100 0.62 8.34 -15.70
C GLU A 100 0.68 6.82 -15.87
N LEU A 101 1.78 6.29 -16.43
CA LEU A 101 2.00 4.86 -16.56
C LEU A 101 2.05 4.15 -15.20
N THR A 102 2.67 4.76 -14.19
CA THR A 102 2.72 4.19 -12.84
C THR A 102 1.33 4.09 -12.22
N THR A 103 0.51 5.13 -12.37
CA THR A 103 -0.86 5.20 -11.87
C THR A 103 -1.78 4.23 -12.63
N LEU A 104 -1.72 4.24 -13.97
CA LEU A 104 -2.52 3.35 -14.83
C LEU A 104 -2.25 1.88 -14.52
N ASN A 105 -0.98 1.52 -14.30
CA ASN A 105 -0.58 0.15 -13.98
C ASN A 105 -0.71 -0.22 -12.49
N LYS A 106 -1.21 0.70 -11.65
CA LYS A 106 -1.27 0.54 -10.18
C LYS A 106 0.09 0.10 -9.60
N ALA A 107 1.18 0.60 -10.18
CA ALA A 107 2.55 0.22 -9.89
C ALA A 107 3.22 1.17 -8.89
N THR A 108 2.45 2.01 -8.19
CA THR A 108 2.97 2.95 -7.17
C THR A 108 3.76 2.23 -6.06
N SER A 109 3.35 1.01 -5.70
CA SER A 109 4.08 0.15 -4.75
C SER A 109 5.41 -0.40 -5.30
N SER A 110 5.60 -0.38 -6.62
CA SER A 110 6.82 -0.80 -7.31
C SER A 110 7.82 0.35 -7.48
N VAL A 111 7.43 1.59 -7.19
CA VAL A 111 8.36 2.73 -7.19
C VAL A 111 9.38 2.52 -6.07
N PRO A 112 10.68 2.46 -6.39
CA PRO A 112 11.68 2.26 -5.37
C PRO A 112 11.67 3.39 -4.35
N LYS A 113 11.72 3.01 -3.07
CA LYS A 113 11.86 3.95 -1.97
C LYS A 113 13.34 4.07 -1.65
N CYS A 114 13.85 5.29 -1.66
CA CYS A 114 15.19 5.59 -1.21
C CYS A 114 15.11 6.22 0.18
N GLY A 115 16.07 5.94 1.07
CA GLY A 115 16.12 6.59 2.37
C GLY A 115 16.44 8.08 2.28
N ALA A 116 16.53 8.72 3.45
CA ALA A 116 16.85 10.14 3.53
C ALA A 116 18.10 10.47 2.71
N ARG A 117 18.04 11.56 1.96
CA ARG A 117 19.13 12.05 1.14
C ARG A 117 20.31 12.43 2.04
N THR A 118 21.48 11.86 1.77
CA THR A 118 22.69 12.20 2.54
C THR A 118 23.53 13.25 1.85
N GLN A 119 23.54 13.30 0.50
CA GLN A 119 24.28 14.28 -0.31
C GLN A 119 23.56 14.58 -1.65
N GLY A 120 24.05 15.57 -2.40
CA GLY A 120 23.62 16.07 -3.73
C GLY A 120 22.82 15.13 -4.67
N PHE A 121 21.91 15.69 -5.47
CA PHE A 121 21.35 14.99 -6.64
C PHE A 121 22.32 15.15 -7.82
N PRO A 122 22.49 14.14 -8.68
CA PRO A 122 23.44 14.19 -9.80
C PRO A 122 23.09 15.27 -10.83
N TYR A 123 21.82 15.66 -10.91
CA TYR A 123 21.31 16.65 -11.84
C TYR A 123 20.75 17.84 -11.08
N ASN A 124 21.38 19.01 -11.23
CA ASN A 124 20.94 20.26 -10.64
C ASN A 124 20.69 21.29 -11.73
N GLN A 125 19.82 22.25 -11.44
CA GLN A 125 19.72 23.48 -12.23
C GLN A 125 21.04 24.28 -12.15
N PRO A 126 21.23 25.25 -13.06
CA PRO A 126 22.44 26.07 -13.07
C PRO A 126 22.69 26.79 -11.73
N ASP A 127 21.66 27.12 -10.98
CA ASP A 127 21.81 27.73 -9.65
C ASP A 127 22.46 26.80 -8.61
N GLY A 128 22.57 25.49 -8.87
CA GLY A 128 23.07 24.49 -7.94
C GLY A 128 22.15 24.21 -6.73
N LEU A 129 21.01 24.90 -6.66
CA LEU A 129 20.08 24.85 -5.52
C LEU A 129 18.93 23.87 -5.76
N HIS A 130 18.49 23.72 -7.00
CA HIS A 130 17.31 22.93 -7.32
C HIS A 130 17.68 21.62 -8.02
N ALA A 131 17.54 20.52 -7.28
CA ALA A 131 17.44 19.19 -7.89
C ALA A 131 16.09 19.07 -8.61
N PHE A 132 16.04 18.27 -9.66
CA PHE A 132 14.77 17.94 -10.29
C PHE A 132 13.91 17.07 -9.34
N VAL A 133 12.82 17.64 -8.82
CA VAL A 133 11.90 16.99 -7.87
C VAL A 133 10.47 17.18 -8.36
N VAL A 134 9.67 16.12 -8.26
CA VAL A 134 8.27 16.12 -8.69
C VAL A 134 7.41 16.01 -7.45
N ASP A 135 7.02 17.18 -6.92
CA ASP A 135 6.38 17.27 -5.61
C ASP A 135 5.02 16.59 -5.55
N ALA A 136 4.22 16.68 -6.62
CA ALA A 136 2.90 16.07 -6.68
C ALA A 136 2.98 14.54 -6.55
N ALA A 137 3.79 13.90 -7.39
CA ALA A 137 4.04 12.46 -7.33
C ALA A 137 4.66 12.05 -5.99
N SER A 138 5.59 12.87 -5.45
CA SER A 138 6.20 12.60 -4.15
C SER A 138 5.18 12.63 -3.01
N ARG A 139 4.27 13.61 -2.99
CA ARG A 139 3.17 13.68 -2.02
C ARG A 139 2.23 12.50 -2.18
N GLU A 140 1.89 12.11 -3.40
CA GLU A 140 1.02 10.97 -3.65
C GLU A 140 1.67 9.65 -3.20
N LEU A 141 2.96 9.44 -3.49
CA LEU A 141 3.72 8.30 -2.97
C LEU A 141 3.84 8.29 -1.45
N GLN A 142 4.08 9.45 -0.83
CA GLN A 142 4.13 9.57 0.62
C GLN A 142 2.76 9.29 1.25
N SER A 143 1.69 9.77 0.64
CA SER A 143 0.32 9.53 1.09
C SER A 143 -0.11 8.07 0.90
N SER A 144 0.30 7.42 -0.19
CA SER A 144 0.09 5.97 -0.40
C SER A 144 1.02 5.11 0.45
N THR A 145 2.10 5.68 0.99
CA THR A 145 2.95 5.02 2.00
C THR A 145 2.32 5.06 3.39
N HIS A 146 1.12 5.63 3.56
CA HIS A 146 0.31 5.45 4.78
C HIS A 146 -0.20 4.03 5.01
N CYS A 147 0.30 3.03 4.27
CA CYS A 147 0.63 1.73 4.86
C CYS A 147 1.74 1.87 5.95
N GLY A 148 1.56 2.83 6.87
CA GLY A 148 2.37 3.00 8.07
C GLY A 148 2.30 1.75 8.92
N ASN A 149 3.01 1.78 10.04
CA ASN A 149 2.92 0.70 11.01
C ASN A 149 1.42 0.40 11.26
N PRO A 150 0.96 -0.87 11.24
CA PRO A 150 -0.45 -1.19 11.50
C PRO A 150 -0.98 -0.63 12.84
N ASP A 151 -0.07 -0.24 13.74
CA ASP A 151 -0.36 0.43 15.01
C ASP A 151 -0.45 1.95 14.93
N ASP A 152 -0.10 2.58 13.80
CA ASP A 152 -0.22 4.02 13.59
C ASP A 152 -1.70 4.42 13.63
N ALA A 153 -1.95 5.58 14.22
CA ALA A 153 -3.30 6.15 14.27
C ALA A 153 -3.59 6.92 12.98
N ILE A 154 -4.76 6.67 12.40
CA ILE A 154 -5.30 7.37 11.24
C ILE A 154 -6.66 7.96 11.60
N LYS A 155 -7.06 9.03 10.91
CA LYS A 155 -8.41 9.60 11.07
C LYS A 155 -9.38 8.85 10.17
N CYS A 156 -10.50 8.40 10.72
CA CYS A 156 -11.60 7.87 9.93
C CYS A 156 -12.13 8.94 8.96
N PRO A 157 -12.28 8.66 7.65
CA PRO A 157 -12.75 9.65 6.68
C PRO A 157 -14.23 10.03 6.86
N ILE A 158 -15.00 9.24 7.63
CA ILE A 158 -16.40 9.52 7.91
C ILE A 158 -16.53 10.33 9.20
N CYS A 159 -16.12 9.77 10.35
CA CYS A 159 -16.34 10.40 11.65
C CYS A 159 -15.14 11.16 12.23
N SER A 160 -14.03 11.27 11.50
CA SER A 160 -12.79 11.93 11.94
C SER A 160 -12.12 11.37 13.21
N LYS A 161 -12.67 10.30 13.81
CA LYS A 161 -12.07 9.64 15.00
C LYS A 161 -10.70 9.07 14.66
N SER A 162 -9.76 9.26 15.57
CA SER A 162 -8.42 8.68 15.49
C SER A 162 -8.47 7.21 15.88
N ILE A 163 -8.14 6.32 14.95
CA ILE A 163 -8.21 4.87 15.09
C ILE A 163 -6.93 4.22 14.60
N LYS A 164 -6.55 3.09 15.20
CA LYS A 164 -5.40 2.31 14.72
C LYS A 164 -5.68 1.84 13.30
N HIS A 165 -4.69 1.94 12.41
CA HIS A 165 -4.86 1.59 11.01
C HIS A 165 -5.40 0.16 10.84
N LYS A 166 -4.88 -0.82 11.60
CA LYS A 166 -5.38 -2.21 11.58
C LYS A 166 -6.84 -2.39 12.00
N ALA A 167 -7.39 -1.47 12.79
CA ALA A 167 -8.78 -1.50 13.26
C ALA A 167 -9.74 -0.75 12.31
N LEU A 168 -9.21 -0.08 11.28
CA LEU A 168 -10.00 0.73 10.35
C LEU A 168 -11.13 -0.06 9.69
N HIS A 169 -10.85 -1.27 9.19
CA HIS A 169 -11.88 -2.04 8.48
C HIS A 169 -13.08 -2.39 9.39
N SER A 170 -12.81 -2.75 10.64
CA SER A 170 -13.85 -3.11 11.61
C SER A 170 -14.66 -1.87 11.98
N HIS A 171 -13.98 -0.74 12.20
CA HIS A 171 -14.62 0.55 12.43
C HIS A 171 -15.49 0.98 11.25
N MET A 172 -15.00 0.84 10.02
CA MET A 172 -15.72 1.17 8.79
C MET A 172 -16.95 0.27 8.59
N GLY A 173 -16.85 -1.02 8.94
CA GLY A 173 -18.01 -1.90 8.95
C GLY A 173 -19.15 -1.38 9.83
N GLY A 174 -18.83 -0.80 10.99
CA GLY A 174 -19.84 -0.15 11.83
C GLY A 174 -20.60 0.98 11.13
N HIS A 175 -19.89 1.86 10.42
CA HIS A 175 -20.52 2.91 9.60
C HIS A 175 -21.41 2.34 8.49
N ILE A 176 -20.90 1.34 7.77
CA ILE A 176 -21.65 0.70 6.66
C ILE A 176 -22.94 0.06 7.19
N LEU A 177 -22.86 -0.70 8.29
CA LEU A 177 -24.02 -1.38 8.85
C LEU A 177 -25.07 -0.38 9.37
N ARG A 178 -24.65 0.65 10.11
CA ARG A 178 -25.56 1.71 10.59
C ARG A 178 -26.27 2.41 9.44
N ALA A 179 -25.53 2.75 8.38
CA ALA A 179 -26.10 3.37 7.20
C ALA A 179 -27.16 2.46 6.53
N GLN A 180 -26.88 1.17 6.38
CA GLN A 180 -27.84 0.20 5.83
C GLN A 180 -29.10 0.03 6.70
N MET A 181 -28.98 0.24 8.01
CA MET A 181 -30.11 0.20 8.95
C MET A 181 -30.84 1.55 9.05
N GLY A 182 -30.46 2.56 8.27
CA GLY A 182 -31.08 3.89 8.30
C GLY A 182 -30.74 4.72 9.55
N ILE A 183 -29.74 4.29 10.33
CA ILE A 183 -29.27 5.01 11.51
C ILE A 183 -28.45 6.20 11.06
N LYS A 184 -28.92 7.41 11.38
CA LYS A 184 -28.20 8.65 11.09
C LYS A 184 -27.02 8.81 12.05
N GLU A 185 -25.86 9.11 11.51
CA GLU A 185 -24.68 9.56 12.26
C GLU A 185 -24.38 10.99 11.82
N ASP A 186 -24.03 11.86 12.77
CA ASP A 186 -23.84 13.31 12.55
C ASP A 186 -22.77 13.65 11.49
N HIS A 187 -21.96 12.67 11.08
CA HIS A 187 -20.83 12.83 10.17
C HIS A 187 -20.92 11.97 8.89
N LEU A 188 -22.06 11.34 8.61
CA LEU A 188 -22.22 10.54 7.39
C LEU A 188 -22.37 11.46 6.17
N ILE A 189 -21.31 11.53 5.36
CA ILE A 189 -21.30 12.21 4.07
C ILE A 189 -21.99 11.30 3.04
N ALA A 190 -23.33 11.35 3.00
CA ALA A 190 -24.20 10.59 2.09
C ALA A 190 -24.02 9.06 2.10
N GLN A 191 -25.07 8.32 1.74
CA GLN A 191 -24.97 6.87 1.61
C GLN A 191 -24.32 6.53 0.26
N ALA A 192 -23.10 5.99 0.31
CA ALA A 192 -22.40 5.49 -0.86
C ALA A 192 -23.03 4.17 -1.35
N ILE A 193 -23.13 3.98 -2.66
CA ILE A 193 -23.59 2.74 -3.29
C ILE A 193 -22.40 1.76 -3.30
N ASP A 194 -22.55 0.58 -2.70
CA ASP A 194 -21.44 -0.38 -2.53
C ASP A 194 -20.21 0.22 -1.81
N PRO A 195 -20.36 0.65 -0.54
CA PRO A 195 -19.30 1.35 0.18
C PRO A 195 -18.07 0.46 0.42
N CYS A 196 -16.88 1.00 0.22
CA CYS A 196 -15.64 0.28 0.49
C CYS A 196 -15.47 -0.02 1.99
N GLY A 197 -15.16 -1.26 2.35
CA GLY A 197 -14.85 -1.65 3.72
C GLY A 197 -13.59 -0.99 4.35
N PHE A 198 -12.84 -0.19 3.59
CA PHE A 198 -11.70 0.58 4.10
C PHE A 198 -11.99 2.07 4.30
N CYS A 199 -12.63 2.72 3.32
CA CYS A 199 -12.85 4.18 3.33
C CYS A 199 -14.32 4.61 3.32
N GLY A 200 -15.25 3.67 3.15
CA GLY A 200 -16.69 3.94 3.05
C GLY A 200 -17.16 4.51 1.71
N GLN A 201 -16.23 4.91 0.83
CA GLN A 201 -16.54 5.45 -0.50
C GLN A 201 -16.73 4.34 -1.55
N SER A 202 -17.55 4.59 -2.56
CA SER A 202 -17.72 3.71 -3.73
C SER A 202 -16.47 3.64 -4.61
N GLY A 203 -16.46 2.76 -5.61
CA GLY A 203 -15.41 2.71 -6.65
C GLY A 203 -14.11 2.00 -6.26
N HIS A 204 -14.10 1.29 -5.12
CA HIS A 204 -12.94 0.55 -4.63
C HIS A 204 -13.20 -0.95 -4.59
N PRO A 205 -13.18 -1.65 -5.74
CA PRO A 205 -13.45 -3.08 -5.77
C PRO A 205 -12.45 -3.84 -4.89
N VAL A 206 -12.92 -4.91 -4.27
CA VAL A 206 -12.10 -5.81 -3.46
C VAL A 206 -11.90 -7.13 -4.18
N ARG A 207 -10.73 -7.73 -4.00
CA ARG A 207 -10.33 -9.03 -4.56
C ARG A 207 -9.70 -9.88 -3.48
N LEU A 208 -9.72 -11.20 -3.69
CA LEU A 208 -9.02 -12.16 -2.83
C LEU A 208 -7.83 -12.74 -3.60
N ILE A 209 -6.62 -12.35 -3.22
CA ILE A 209 -5.39 -12.81 -3.87
C ILE A 209 -4.76 -13.91 -3.02
N LYS A 210 -4.36 -15.01 -3.67
CA LYS A 210 -3.55 -16.07 -3.05
C LYS A 210 -2.10 -15.89 -3.47
N GLU A 211 -1.28 -15.34 -2.57
CA GLU A 211 0.16 -15.34 -2.78
C GLU A 211 0.69 -16.78 -2.76
N SER A 212 1.56 -17.16 -3.71
CA SER A 212 2.01 -18.55 -3.90
C SER A 212 2.60 -19.22 -2.65
N LYS A 213 3.09 -18.42 -1.69
CA LYS A 213 3.69 -18.88 -0.43
C LYS A 213 2.71 -18.93 0.75
N LYS A 214 1.55 -18.27 0.65
CA LYS A 214 0.57 -18.19 1.74
C LYS A 214 -0.54 -19.21 1.54
N ARG A 215 -0.93 -19.87 2.63
CA ARG A 215 -2.04 -20.84 2.62
C ARG A 215 -3.40 -20.16 2.50
N THR A 216 -3.50 -18.89 2.91
CA THR A 216 -4.75 -18.14 3.00
C THR A 216 -4.83 -17.04 1.94
N PHE A 217 -6.05 -16.77 1.48
CA PHE A 217 -6.33 -15.59 0.66
C PHE A 217 -6.13 -14.31 1.47
N GLN A 218 -5.68 -13.27 0.79
CA GLN A 218 -5.55 -11.93 1.34
C GLN A 218 -6.45 -10.96 0.59
N PRO A 219 -7.15 -10.06 1.31
CA PRO A 219 -7.91 -9.00 0.65
C PRO A 219 -6.96 -8.03 -0.05
N SER A 220 -7.34 -7.62 -1.26
CA SER A 220 -6.64 -6.60 -2.04
C SER A 220 -7.65 -5.62 -2.61
N SER A 221 -7.36 -4.32 -2.51
CA SER A 221 -8.20 -3.25 -3.04
C SER A 221 -7.33 -2.13 -3.58
N SER A 222 -7.86 -1.33 -4.49
CA SER A 222 -7.23 -0.08 -4.95
C SER A 222 -7.47 1.10 -4.00
N CYS A 223 -8.17 0.90 -2.88
CA CYS A 223 -8.35 1.94 -1.87
C CYS A 223 -7.00 2.36 -1.26
N SER A 224 -6.77 3.67 -1.13
CA SER A 224 -5.57 4.22 -0.47
C SER A 224 -5.48 3.88 1.02
N LEU A 225 -6.62 3.55 1.65
CA LEU A 225 -6.71 3.09 3.03
C LEU A 225 -6.77 1.56 3.16
N ALA A 226 -6.46 0.82 2.09
CA ALA A 226 -6.45 -0.63 2.12
C ALA A 226 -5.41 -1.16 3.11
N ILE A 227 -5.85 -2.04 4.00
CA ILE A 227 -4.98 -2.76 4.94
C ILE A 227 -5.00 -4.25 4.66
N THR A 228 -3.87 -4.91 4.96
CA THR A 228 -3.79 -6.37 5.00
C THR A 228 -4.31 -6.86 6.34
N PHE A 229 -5.23 -7.82 6.33
CA PHE A 229 -5.74 -8.47 7.54
C PHE A 229 -6.09 -9.95 7.29
N SER A 230 -6.18 -10.72 8.36
CA SER A 230 -6.61 -12.13 8.29
C SER A 230 -8.12 -12.22 8.06
N LEU A 231 -8.54 -12.80 6.93
CA LEU A 231 -9.96 -13.02 6.62
C LEU A 231 -10.66 -13.85 7.70
N GLY A 232 -10.00 -14.89 8.23
CA GLY A 232 -10.59 -15.71 9.28
C GLY A 232 -10.84 -14.93 10.57
N ALA A 233 -9.92 -14.05 10.95
CA ALA A 233 -10.10 -13.19 12.12
C ALA A 233 -11.20 -12.14 11.87
N ALA A 234 -11.28 -11.57 10.67
CA ALA A 234 -12.31 -10.61 10.30
C ALA A 234 -13.68 -11.24 10.05
N ALA A 235 -13.78 -12.56 9.87
CA ALA A 235 -15.07 -13.26 9.78
C ALA A 235 -15.69 -13.54 11.15
N THR A 236 -14.95 -13.30 12.24
CA THR A 236 -15.39 -13.58 13.61
C THR A 236 -15.47 -12.29 14.41
N SER A 237 -16.65 -11.99 14.96
CA SER A 237 -16.83 -10.83 15.83
C SER A 237 -16.09 -11.07 17.15
N SER A 238 -15.29 -10.09 17.55
CA SER A 238 -14.60 -10.08 18.85
C SER A 238 -14.77 -8.72 19.53
N LYS A 239 -14.41 -8.64 20.82
CA LYS A 239 -14.45 -7.37 21.56
C LYS A 239 -13.58 -6.27 20.92
N ASN A 240 -12.45 -6.66 20.30
CA ASN A 240 -11.49 -5.73 19.70
C ASN A 240 -11.71 -5.49 18.20
N SER A 241 -12.53 -6.32 17.57
CA SER A 241 -12.90 -6.23 16.15
C SER A 241 -14.36 -6.69 16.03
N PRO A 242 -15.32 -5.82 16.37
CA PRO A 242 -16.71 -6.22 16.51
C PRO A 242 -17.40 -6.50 15.17
N SER A 243 -16.99 -5.82 14.10
CA SER A 243 -17.52 -6.03 12.75
C SER A 243 -16.93 -7.28 12.09
N THR A 244 -17.80 -8.04 11.44
CA THR A 244 -17.44 -9.17 10.56
C THR A 244 -17.43 -8.78 9.07
N ASN A 245 -17.37 -7.48 8.77
CA ASN A 245 -17.35 -6.98 7.40
C ASN A 245 -16.05 -7.36 6.68
N ALA A 246 -16.02 -8.58 6.14
CA ALA A 246 -14.92 -9.13 5.37
C ALA A 246 -15.34 -9.36 3.92
N PRO A 247 -14.41 -9.37 2.95
CA PRO A 247 -14.70 -9.73 1.58
C PRO A 247 -15.06 -11.21 1.47
N ILE A 248 -16.20 -11.52 0.87
CA ILE A 248 -16.74 -12.86 0.69
C ILE A 248 -17.03 -13.10 -0.79
N ARG A 249 -16.96 -14.36 -1.23
CA ARG A 249 -17.26 -14.74 -2.61
C ARG A 249 -18.76 -14.95 -2.77
N CYS A 250 -19.36 -14.33 -3.77
CA CYS A 250 -20.72 -14.66 -4.17
C CYS A 250 -20.73 -16.06 -4.83
N SER A 251 -21.45 -17.03 -4.25
CA SER A 251 -21.53 -18.39 -4.80
C SER A 251 -22.44 -18.51 -6.03
N ILE A 252 -23.24 -17.47 -6.32
CA ILE A 252 -24.15 -17.40 -7.47
C ILE A 252 -23.44 -16.84 -8.71
N CYS A 253 -22.41 -16.01 -8.51
CA CYS A 253 -21.60 -15.50 -9.63
C CYS A 253 -20.87 -16.65 -10.37
N PRO A 254 -20.86 -16.64 -11.71
CA PRO A 254 -20.15 -17.64 -12.50
C PRO A 254 -18.66 -17.73 -12.13
N ALA A 255 -18.13 -18.95 -12.07
CA ALA A 255 -16.70 -19.17 -11.81
C ALA A 255 -15.82 -18.94 -13.05
N THR A 256 -16.43 -18.86 -14.24
CA THR A 256 -15.75 -18.80 -15.55
C THR A 256 -14.98 -17.50 -15.80
N SER A 257 -15.24 -16.43 -15.04
CA SER A 257 -14.53 -15.15 -15.15
C SER A 257 -13.18 -15.11 -14.40
N GLY A 258 -12.66 -16.26 -13.96
CA GLY A 258 -11.35 -16.36 -13.30
C GLY A 258 -11.31 -15.94 -11.83
N ASP A 259 -12.30 -15.17 -11.36
CA ASP A 259 -12.57 -14.92 -9.95
C ASP A 259 -14.08 -14.72 -9.76
N ARG A 260 -14.72 -15.51 -8.89
CA ARG A 260 -16.09 -15.21 -8.41
C ARG A 260 -16.09 -13.80 -7.84
N ALA A 261 -17.16 -13.03 -8.09
CA ALA A 261 -17.28 -11.68 -7.52
C ALA A 261 -17.02 -11.72 -6.01
N VAL A 262 -16.07 -10.90 -5.58
CA VAL A 262 -15.73 -10.72 -4.17
C VAL A 262 -16.38 -9.42 -3.73
N VAL A 263 -17.25 -9.52 -2.73
CA VAL A 263 -18.07 -8.41 -2.24
C VAL A 263 -17.87 -8.32 -0.73
N TRP A 264 -17.87 -7.11 -0.18
CA TRP A 264 -17.90 -6.93 1.27
C TRP A 264 -19.17 -7.58 1.85
N LYS A 265 -19.06 -8.31 2.96
CA LYS A 265 -20.18 -9.06 3.58
C LYS A 265 -21.45 -8.21 3.67
N TYR A 266 -21.35 -6.99 4.19
CA TYR A 266 -22.52 -6.13 4.38
C TYR A 266 -23.10 -5.64 3.04
N ASN A 267 -22.30 -5.55 1.98
CA ASN A 267 -22.76 -5.11 0.66
C ASN A 267 -23.38 -6.25 -0.17
N MET A 268 -23.37 -7.49 0.33
CA MET A 268 -23.81 -8.65 -0.45
C MET A 268 -25.29 -8.58 -0.84
N LEU A 269 -26.18 -8.08 0.03
CA LEU A 269 -27.59 -7.90 -0.32
C LEU A 269 -27.77 -6.93 -1.50
N HIS A 270 -27.01 -5.83 -1.50
CA HIS A 270 -27.02 -4.88 -2.61
C HIS A 270 -26.51 -5.53 -3.91
N HIS A 271 -25.41 -6.29 -3.84
CA HIS A 271 -24.89 -7.04 -4.99
C HIS A 271 -25.91 -8.04 -5.55
N LEU A 272 -26.64 -8.76 -4.70
CA LEU A 272 -27.71 -9.65 -5.14
C LEU A 272 -28.82 -8.88 -5.87
N GLY A 273 -29.23 -7.73 -5.34
CA GLY A 273 -30.27 -6.89 -5.94
C GLY A 273 -29.89 -6.24 -7.27
N THR A 274 -28.60 -6.01 -7.53
CA THR A 274 -28.14 -5.34 -8.75
C THR A 274 -27.55 -6.30 -9.78
N VAL A 275 -26.71 -7.25 -9.36
CA VAL A 275 -26.03 -8.21 -10.26
C VAL A 275 -26.88 -9.45 -10.50
N HIS A 276 -27.75 -9.80 -9.56
CA HIS A 276 -28.65 -10.96 -9.64
C HIS A 276 -30.13 -10.55 -9.62
N ALA A 277 -30.46 -9.37 -10.17
CA ALA A 277 -31.82 -8.83 -10.21
C ALA A 277 -32.82 -9.73 -10.96
N GLU A 278 -32.35 -10.44 -12.00
CA GLU A 278 -33.18 -11.36 -12.81
C GLU A 278 -33.49 -12.67 -12.10
N ARG A 279 -32.88 -12.92 -10.93
CA ARG A 279 -33.13 -14.12 -10.16
C ARG A 279 -34.55 -14.08 -9.59
N SER A 280 -35.31 -15.14 -9.79
CA SER A 280 -36.65 -15.26 -9.19
C SER A 280 -36.57 -15.10 -7.66
N PRO A 281 -37.39 -14.22 -7.04
CA PRO A 281 -37.48 -14.08 -5.59
C PRO A 281 -37.86 -15.38 -4.87
N THR A 282 -38.49 -16.32 -5.58
CA THR A 282 -38.89 -17.63 -5.03
C THR A 282 -37.73 -18.62 -4.93
N GLN A 283 -36.59 -18.35 -5.58
CA GLN A 283 -35.45 -19.27 -5.54
C GLN A 283 -34.61 -19.01 -4.29
N PRO A 284 -34.52 -19.96 -3.34
CA PRO A 284 -33.79 -19.76 -2.10
C PRO A 284 -32.30 -19.53 -2.37
N LEU A 285 -31.68 -18.61 -1.62
CA LEU A 285 -30.23 -18.41 -1.67
C LEU A 285 -29.49 -19.70 -1.23
N PRO A 286 -28.30 -19.98 -1.79
CA PRO A 286 -27.45 -21.07 -1.29
C PRO A 286 -27.19 -20.92 0.21
N ALA A 287 -27.33 -22.02 0.97
CA ALA A 287 -27.25 -21.99 2.44
C ALA A 287 -25.90 -21.48 2.96
N ASP A 288 -24.81 -21.80 2.25
CA ASP A 288 -23.46 -21.29 2.55
C ASP A 288 -23.39 -19.76 2.44
N LEU A 289 -24.03 -19.18 1.43
CA LEU A 289 -24.08 -17.73 1.22
C LEU A 289 -24.94 -17.06 2.30
N VAL A 290 -26.11 -17.62 2.61
CA VAL A 290 -26.98 -17.12 3.70
C VAL A 290 -26.21 -17.08 5.03
N ASN A 291 -25.55 -18.18 5.38
CA ASN A 291 -24.75 -18.27 6.60
C ASN A 291 -23.60 -17.27 6.62
N THR A 292 -22.93 -17.08 5.48
CA THR A 292 -21.80 -16.14 5.36
C THR A 292 -22.24 -14.68 5.47
N MET A 293 -23.42 -14.34 4.95
CA MET A 293 -23.97 -12.98 4.99
C MET A 293 -24.56 -12.60 6.35
N LYS A 294 -24.96 -13.58 7.16
CA LYS A 294 -25.66 -13.38 8.43
C LYS A 294 -24.87 -12.46 9.37
N VAL A 295 -25.47 -11.34 9.75
CA VAL A 295 -24.97 -10.45 10.81
C VAL A 295 -25.66 -10.86 12.11
N VAL A 296 -24.90 -11.27 13.11
CA VAL A 296 -25.47 -11.79 14.37
C VAL A 296 -25.77 -10.66 15.35
N ARG A 297 -26.76 -10.85 16.24
CA ARG A 297 -27.16 -9.87 17.25
C ARG A 297 -25.99 -9.36 18.09
N LEU A 298 -25.15 -10.27 18.59
CA LEU A 298 -23.97 -9.92 19.39
C LEU A 298 -22.98 -9.01 18.64
N GLU A 299 -22.85 -9.18 17.32
CA GLU A 299 -22.03 -8.31 16.47
C GLU A 299 -22.65 -6.91 16.37
N GLN A 300 -23.97 -6.81 16.19
CA GLN A 300 -24.70 -5.54 16.16
C GLN A 300 -24.58 -4.79 17.49
N GLU A 301 -24.76 -5.48 18.62
CA GLU A 301 -24.61 -4.90 19.97
C GLU A 301 -23.18 -4.39 20.20
N ARG A 302 -22.16 -5.15 19.81
CA ARG A 302 -20.75 -4.72 19.92
C ARG A 302 -20.40 -3.57 18.98
N LEU A 303 -21.12 -3.43 17.88
CA LEU A 303 -21.06 -2.26 17.00
C LEU A 303 -21.87 -1.09 17.57
N GLY A 304 -22.50 -1.21 18.73
CA GLY A 304 -23.29 -0.13 19.33
C GLY A 304 -24.51 0.23 18.51
N ILE A 305 -25.10 -0.76 17.83
CA ILE A 305 -26.43 -0.60 17.22
C ILE A 305 -27.46 -0.56 18.35
N PRO A 306 -28.34 0.47 18.41
CA PRO A 306 -29.37 0.53 19.45
C PRO A 306 -30.35 -0.66 19.32
N GLY A 307 -30.81 -1.16 20.46
CA GLY A 307 -31.60 -2.40 20.54
C GLY A 307 -32.91 -2.35 19.75
N GLU A 308 -33.49 -1.16 19.58
CA GLU A 308 -34.70 -0.93 18.78
C GLU A 308 -34.50 -1.18 17.27
N PHE A 309 -33.25 -1.21 16.79
CA PHE A 309 -32.93 -1.56 15.40
C PHE A 309 -32.52 -3.03 15.22
N ILE A 310 -32.30 -3.77 16.31
CA ILE A 310 -31.88 -5.17 16.27
C ILE A 310 -33.12 -6.05 16.07
N SER A 311 -33.22 -6.69 14.90
CA SER A 311 -34.31 -7.63 14.61
C SER A 311 -34.33 -8.78 15.62
N VAL A 312 -35.47 -9.01 16.26
CA VAL A 312 -35.70 -10.07 17.27
C VAL A 312 -35.69 -11.48 16.66
N GLY A 313 -35.71 -11.59 15.32
CA GLY A 313 -35.76 -12.86 14.61
C GLY A 313 -34.40 -13.57 14.57
N ASN A 314 -34.35 -14.74 15.20
CA ASN A 314 -33.23 -15.71 15.26
C ASN A 314 -32.28 -15.48 16.44
N GLU A 315 -32.79 -15.75 17.65
CA GLU A 315 -31.99 -16.24 18.77
C GLU A 315 -31.40 -17.61 18.41
N ASP A 316 -30.53 -17.67 17.39
CA ASP A 316 -29.77 -18.88 17.15
C ASP A 316 -28.81 -19.03 18.32
N GLU A 317 -29.04 -20.09 19.10
CA GLU A 317 -28.22 -20.56 20.20
C GLU A 317 -26.76 -20.23 19.92
N ALA A 318 -26.27 -19.24 20.64
CA ALA A 318 -24.85 -19.06 20.80
C ALA A 318 -24.37 -20.33 21.50
N ASN A 319 -24.02 -21.34 20.73
CA ASN A 319 -23.09 -22.36 21.14
C ASN A 319 -21.81 -21.58 21.44
N GLU A 320 -21.70 -21.10 22.68
CA GLU A 320 -20.49 -20.55 23.25
C GLU A 320 -19.44 -21.65 23.12
N THR A 321 -18.75 -21.66 21.98
CA THR A 321 -17.46 -22.29 21.86
C THR A 321 -16.61 -21.65 22.94
N GLY A 322 -16.45 -22.40 24.03
CA GLY A 322 -15.93 -21.91 25.29
C GLY A 322 -14.75 -20.98 25.10
N GLU A 323 -14.78 -19.86 25.83
CA GLU A 323 -13.59 -19.11 26.18
C GLU A 323 -12.53 -20.10 26.63
N GLY A 324 -11.60 -20.41 25.72
CA GLY A 324 -10.35 -21.04 26.05
C GLY A 324 -9.68 -20.15 27.07
N THR A 325 -9.62 -20.65 28.30
CA THR A 325 -8.70 -20.24 29.36
C THR A 325 -7.39 -19.76 28.74
N PRO A 326 -6.84 -18.61 29.16
CA PRO A 326 -5.57 -18.13 28.63
C PRO A 326 -4.54 -19.22 28.83
N ALA A 327 -4.01 -19.74 27.71
CA ALA A 327 -2.92 -20.69 27.71
C ALA A 327 -1.79 -20.09 28.55
N THR A 328 -1.64 -20.61 29.76
CA THR A 328 -0.43 -20.48 30.55
C THR A 328 0.72 -20.83 29.63
N THR A 329 1.64 -19.88 29.50
CA THR A 329 2.93 -20.01 28.83
C THR A 329 3.60 -21.31 29.25
N ALA A 330 3.39 -22.38 28.49
CA ALA A 330 4.16 -23.59 28.60
C ALA A 330 5.57 -23.25 28.13
N LYS A 331 6.44 -22.96 29.11
CA LYS A 331 7.89 -22.99 28.98
C LYS A 331 8.24 -24.27 28.22
N ARG A 332 8.58 -24.12 26.94
CA ARG A 332 9.21 -25.15 26.15
C ARG A 332 10.59 -25.41 26.76
N MET A 333 10.64 -26.34 27.71
CA MET A 333 11.89 -26.95 28.15
C MET A 333 12.57 -27.55 26.92
N LYS A 334 13.70 -26.96 26.52
CA LYS A 334 14.69 -27.60 25.65
C LYS A 334 15.12 -28.89 26.36
N ARG A 335 14.63 -30.05 25.91
CA ARG A 335 15.27 -31.32 26.18
C ARG A 335 16.63 -31.29 25.49
N ALA A 336 17.69 -31.22 26.29
CA ALA A 336 19.03 -31.59 25.88
C ALA A 336 19.07 -33.11 25.74
N SER A 337 18.83 -33.60 24.54
CA SER A 337 19.17 -34.98 24.16
C SER A 337 20.64 -34.98 23.73
N GLY A 338 21.52 -35.33 24.66
CA GLY A 338 22.88 -35.75 24.35
C GLY A 338 22.84 -37.10 23.64
N ALA A 339 23.59 -37.21 22.54
CA ALA A 339 23.99 -38.47 21.92
C ALA A 339 25.32 -38.24 21.18
N PRO A 340 26.14 -39.30 21.04
CA PRO A 340 27.59 -39.21 21.18
C PRO A 340 28.34 -38.87 19.89
N SER A 341 29.57 -38.39 20.09
CA SER A 341 30.58 -38.15 19.08
C SER A 341 30.92 -39.44 18.33
N GLY A 342 30.51 -39.53 17.06
CA GLY A 342 31.09 -40.43 16.08
C GLY A 342 31.91 -39.62 15.08
N GLN A 343 33.22 -39.55 15.27
CA GLN A 343 34.16 -39.06 14.26
C GLN A 343 34.08 -39.99 13.03
N ARG A 344 33.76 -39.44 11.86
CA ARG A 344 34.06 -40.09 10.59
C ARG A 344 34.69 -39.07 9.65
N GLN A 345 36.01 -39.11 9.58
CA GLN A 345 36.80 -38.36 8.61
C GLN A 345 36.55 -38.96 7.22
N SER A 346 36.05 -38.14 6.29
CA SER A 346 36.11 -38.44 4.86
C SER A 346 37.07 -37.45 4.20
N LYS A 347 38.26 -37.98 3.84
CA LYS A 347 39.22 -37.40 2.91
C LYS A 347 38.52 -37.03 1.61
N ARG A 348 38.65 -35.78 1.17
CA ARG A 348 38.35 -35.36 -0.20
C ARG A 348 39.66 -35.17 -0.94
N VAL A 349 39.95 -36.09 -1.86
CA VAL A 349 41.05 -36.00 -2.81
C VAL A 349 40.74 -34.88 -3.80
N LYS A 350 41.70 -33.97 -3.98
CA LYS A 350 41.73 -32.93 -5.00
C LYS A 350 42.31 -33.57 -6.26
N ALA A 351 41.53 -33.63 -7.34
CA ALA A 351 42.04 -33.96 -8.66
C ALA A 351 42.21 -32.65 -9.44
N SER A 352 43.46 -32.40 -9.86
CA SER A 352 43.83 -31.38 -10.82
C SER A 352 43.63 -31.93 -12.23
N SER A 353 43.01 -31.15 -13.10
CA SER A 353 43.22 -31.15 -14.55
C SER A 353 42.88 -29.76 -15.06
#